data_AF-A0ABD3TZW7-F1
#
_entry.id   AF-A0ABD3TZW7-F1
#
_cell.length_a   1.000
_cell.length_b   1.000
_cell.length_c   1.000
_cell.angle_alpha   90.00
_cell.angle_beta   90.00
_cell.angle_gamma   90.00
#
_symmetry.space_group_name_H-M   'P 1'
#
loop_
_entity.id
_entity.type
_entity.pdbx_description
1 polymer ?
#
loop_
_entity_poly.entity_id
_entity_poly.type
_entity_poly.pdbx_seq_one_letter_code
_entity_poly.pdbx_strand_id
1 'polypeptide(L)'
;MADTDGKPTEGVEGSEELEEVEEETSEGTDSEEEVNHEKSNTTTPEALASQLMMSPSVLAAMQERLGSLVGSPSGYIQSLPKAVKRRLKALKKQQFECTKIEADFYKEVHKLECKYATLYAPLFEKRKAVVTASQEPTDEECEWPSEDEKDEELADEVKNKVKVEEKKLESSEDNEDVKGIPQFWLTIFKNVDMLSEMIQEHDEPILKHLQDVKAIFSEKDPMGFTLEFHFEPNEYFTNSVLTKQYTMRSEPDETDPFSFEGPEIVKCNGCKIDWKKGKNVTVKTVKKKQKHKGSGTTRTITKTVQNDSFFNFFSPPAIPEDEETEMDEDTEALLAADFEIGHFIRERIVPRAVLYFTGEALENDDEYDEEGEEEEGGEEGDYNEDDDPDYNPQKDQSKPQECKQQ
;
A
#
# COMPACT_ATOMS: atom_id res chain seq x y z
N MET A 1 52.55 -20.03 -29.03
CA MET A 1 52.69 -20.29 -30.47
C MET A 1 51.51 -19.58 -31.13
N ALA A 2 51.82 -18.52 -31.89
CA ALA A 2 50.94 -17.58 -32.62
C ALA A 2 49.96 -16.79 -31.71
N ASP A 3 50.13 -15.50 -31.39
CA ASP A 3 50.53 -14.30 -32.15
C ASP A 3 49.71 -14.03 -33.41
N THR A 4 48.82 -13.02 -33.33
CA THR A 4 48.68 -11.97 -34.36
C THR A 4 48.07 -10.70 -33.75
N ASP A 5 48.88 -9.63 -33.84
CA ASP A 5 48.62 -8.21 -33.64
C ASP A 5 47.49 -7.59 -34.48
N GLY A 6 46.98 -6.43 -34.03
CA GLY A 6 46.30 -5.45 -34.88
C GLY A 6 45.54 -4.35 -34.12
N LYS A 7 46.24 -3.25 -33.76
CA LYS A 7 45.69 -1.94 -33.34
C LYS A 7 46.22 -0.89 -34.36
N PRO A 8 45.90 0.42 -34.28
CA PRO A 8 44.64 1.19 -34.22
C PRO A 8 44.41 2.02 -35.52
N THR A 9 43.28 2.73 -35.64
CA THR A 9 43.18 3.92 -36.51
C THR A 9 42.43 5.06 -35.81
N GLU A 10 43.12 6.20 -35.68
CA GLU A 10 42.60 7.53 -35.31
C GLU A 10 42.05 8.29 -36.53
N GLY A 11 41.26 9.34 -36.27
CA GLY A 11 40.88 10.43 -37.18
C GLY A 11 39.42 10.34 -37.64
N VAL A 12 38.60 11.39 -37.69
CA VAL A 12 38.85 12.85 -37.75
C VAL A 12 37.56 13.56 -37.31
N GLU A 13 37.75 14.77 -36.79
CA GLU A 13 36.79 15.84 -36.52
C GLU A 13 35.71 16.05 -37.61
N GLY A 14 34.55 16.52 -37.19
CA GLY A 14 33.45 16.92 -38.07
C GLY A 14 32.36 17.64 -37.29
N SER A 15 32.67 18.87 -36.87
CA SER A 15 31.71 19.88 -36.43
C SER A 15 30.90 20.38 -37.63
N GLU A 16 29.58 20.22 -37.62
CA GLU A 16 28.68 20.94 -38.52
C GLU A 16 27.71 21.77 -37.67
N GLU A 17 28.09 23.05 -37.51
CA GLU A 17 27.19 24.18 -37.24
C GLU A 17 26.41 24.49 -38.53
N LEU A 18 25.08 24.54 -38.45
CA LEU A 18 24.18 25.21 -39.41
C LEU A 18 22.96 25.67 -38.60
N GLU A 19 22.87 26.94 -38.22
CA GLU A 19 22.54 28.16 -38.99
C GLU A 19 21.18 28.67 -38.47
N GLU A 20 21.28 29.68 -37.60
CA GLU A 20 20.17 30.54 -37.19
C GLU A 20 19.66 31.32 -38.41
N VAL A 21 18.36 31.22 -38.71
CA VAL A 21 17.71 32.08 -39.68
C VAL A 21 17.09 33.25 -38.92
N GLU A 22 17.79 34.38 -38.95
CA GLU A 22 17.24 35.70 -38.63
C GLU A 22 16.31 36.13 -39.78
N GLU A 23 15.03 36.35 -39.50
CA GLU A 23 14.09 36.94 -40.47
C GLU A 23 13.96 38.44 -40.16
N GLU A 24 14.56 39.24 -41.04
CA GLU A 24 14.56 40.71 -40.99
C GLU A 24 13.15 41.29 -41.16
N THR A 25 12.83 42.24 -40.28
CA THR A 25 11.66 43.10 -40.32
C THR A 25 11.76 44.12 -41.46
N SER A 26 10.88 44.03 -42.46
CA SER A 26 10.70 45.06 -43.48
C SER A 26 9.70 46.12 -43.01
N GLU A 27 10.20 47.31 -42.69
CA GLU A 27 9.42 48.54 -42.60
C GLU A 27 8.85 48.92 -43.98
N GLY A 28 7.55 49.19 -44.03
CA GLY A 28 6.86 49.77 -45.17
C GLY A 28 5.86 50.81 -44.68
N THR A 29 6.30 52.06 -44.63
CA THR A 29 5.46 53.24 -44.45
C THR A 29 4.72 53.55 -45.75
N ASP A 30 3.39 53.64 -45.71
CA ASP A 30 2.66 54.53 -46.62
C ASP A 30 1.49 55.19 -45.88
N SER A 31 1.34 56.48 -46.16
CA SER A 31 0.54 57.45 -45.43
C SER A 31 -0.81 57.70 -46.10
N GLU A 32 -1.83 57.86 -45.23
CA GLU A 32 -3.03 58.69 -45.37
C GLU A 32 -4.08 58.34 -46.46
N GLU A 33 -5.25 57.90 -45.99
CA GLU A 33 -6.51 58.56 -46.38
C GLU A 33 -7.58 58.35 -45.29
N GLU A 34 -7.92 59.43 -44.58
CA GLU A 34 -9.09 59.49 -43.71
C GLU A 34 -10.37 59.46 -44.57
N VAL A 35 -11.16 58.40 -44.43
CA VAL A 35 -12.57 58.43 -44.84
C VAL A 35 -13.43 58.03 -43.65
N ASN A 36 -14.03 59.05 -43.04
CA ASN A 36 -15.04 58.94 -42.01
C ASN A 36 -16.29 58.26 -42.60
N HIS A 37 -16.60 57.04 -42.15
CA HIS A 37 -17.91 56.42 -42.36
C HIS A 37 -18.43 55.83 -41.06
N GLU A 38 -19.29 56.58 -40.38
CA GLU A 38 -20.21 56.02 -39.39
C GLU A 38 -21.07 54.95 -40.07
N LYS A 39 -20.98 53.69 -39.61
CA LYS A 39 -22.14 52.84 -39.30
C LYS A 39 -21.78 51.43 -38.78
N SER A 40 -22.47 51.10 -37.68
CA SER A 40 -22.83 49.78 -37.14
C SER A 40 -21.70 48.82 -36.77
N ASN A 41 -21.34 48.85 -35.48
CA ASN A 41 -20.71 47.74 -34.77
C ASN A 41 -21.63 46.51 -34.79
N THR A 42 -21.39 45.57 -35.70
CA THR A 42 -21.84 44.19 -35.53
C THR A 42 -20.69 43.43 -34.88
N THR A 43 -20.57 43.55 -33.57
CA THR A 43 -19.64 42.73 -32.78
C THR A 43 -20.08 41.27 -32.92
N THR A 44 -19.24 40.42 -33.48
CA THR A 44 -19.54 38.98 -33.55
C THR A 44 -19.62 38.40 -32.14
N PRO A 45 -20.44 37.36 -31.89
CA PRO A 45 -20.53 36.72 -30.57
C PRO A 45 -19.16 36.27 -30.03
N GLU A 46 -18.25 35.85 -30.91
CA GLU A 46 -16.87 35.46 -30.58
C GLU A 46 -15.97 36.64 -30.18
N ALA A 47 -16.15 37.81 -30.79
CA ALA A 47 -15.43 39.03 -30.41
C ALA A 47 -15.92 39.58 -29.06
N LEU A 48 -17.24 39.52 -28.81
CA LEU A 48 -17.83 39.93 -27.54
C LEU A 48 -17.40 38.99 -26.40
N ALA A 49 -17.36 37.67 -26.66
CA ALA A 49 -16.86 36.68 -25.72
C ALA A 49 -15.36 36.85 -25.41
N SER A 50 -14.53 37.14 -26.42
CA SER A 50 -13.12 37.47 -26.20
C SER A 50 -12.95 38.74 -25.36
N GLN A 51 -13.73 39.79 -25.62
CA GLN A 51 -13.64 41.05 -24.90
C GLN A 51 -14.11 40.92 -23.44
N LEU A 52 -15.11 40.10 -23.17
CA LEU A 52 -15.56 39.78 -21.81
C LEU A 52 -14.49 38.98 -21.02
N MET A 53 -13.78 38.07 -21.67
CA MET A 53 -12.68 37.31 -21.05
C MET A 53 -11.37 38.08 -20.84
N MET A 54 -11.27 39.32 -21.35
CA MET A 54 -10.15 40.22 -21.05
C MET A 54 -10.46 41.19 -19.90
N SER A 55 -11.69 41.17 -19.36
CA SER A 55 -12.05 42.05 -18.25
C SER A 55 -11.64 41.43 -16.91
N PRO A 56 -10.84 42.14 -16.08
CA PRO A 56 -10.33 41.60 -14.81
C PRO A 56 -11.42 41.16 -13.83
N SER A 57 -12.58 41.83 -13.85
CA SER A 57 -13.72 41.50 -12.99
C SER A 57 -14.45 40.22 -13.40
N VAL A 58 -14.52 39.91 -14.69
CA VAL A 58 -15.10 38.64 -15.19
C VAL A 58 -14.15 37.48 -14.95
N LEU A 59 -12.83 37.71 -15.11
CA LEU A 59 -11.82 36.71 -14.75
C LEU A 59 -11.82 36.43 -13.24
N ALA A 60 -11.93 37.47 -12.39
CA ALA A 60 -12.06 37.30 -10.94
C ALA A 60 -13.34 36.54 -10.55
N ALA A 61 -14.49 36.87 -11.15
CA ALA A 61 -15.75 36.17 -10.89
C ALA A 61 -15.76 34.72 -11.43
N MET A 62 -15.04 34.46 -12.53
CA MET A 62 -14.81 33.08 -12.99
C MET A 62 -13.87 32.32 -12.07
N GLN A 63 -12.83 32.97 -11.54
CA GLN A 63 -11.85 32.38 -10.63
C GLN A 63 -12.47 32.06 -9.26
N GLU A 64 -13.40 32.89 -8.78
CA GLU A 64 -14.21 32.64 -7.58
C GLU A 64 -15.15 31.44 -7.77
N ARG A 65 -15.79 31.30 -8.96
CA ARG A 65 -16.60 30.11 -9.29
C ARG A 65 -15.76 28.85 -9.54
N LEU A 66 -14.53 28.99 -10.02
CA LEU A 66 -13.59 27.88 -10.16
C LEU A 66 -13.13 27.36 -8.79
N GLY A 67 -13.00 28.25 -7.80
CA GLY A 67 -12.71 27.89 -6.41
C GLY A 67 -13.78 26.98 -5.79
N SER A 68 -15.04 27.06 -6.24
CA SER A 68 -16.13 26.18 -5.78
C SER A 68 -16.31 24.90 -6.63
N LEU A 69 -15.48 24.68 -7.64
CA LEU A 69 -15.62 23.62 -8.66
C LEU A 69 -14.46 22.62 -8.66
N VAL A 70 -13.58 22.69 -7.67
CA VAL A 70 -12.53 21.69 -7.44
C VAL A 70 -13.20 20.31 -7.31
N GLY A 71 -12.86 19.38 -8.20
CA GLY A 71 -13.34 18.00 -8.17
C GLY A 71 -14.56 17.65 -9.05
N SER A 72 -15.20 18.61 -9.74
CA SER A 72 -16.27 18.31 -10.72
C SER A 72 -15.81 18.60 -12.15
N PRO A 73 -16.21 17.82 -13.18
CA PRO A 73 -15.87 18.11 -14.58
C PRO A 73 -16.55 19.41 -15.00
N SER A 74 -15.87 20.52 -14.73
CA SER A 74 -16.45 21.84 -14.91
C SER A 74 -16.71 22.07 -16.40
N GLY A 75 -17.96 22.41 -16.74
CA GLY A 75 -18.32 22.89 -18.08
C GLY A 75 -17.50 24.13 -18.50
N TYR A 76 -16.74 24.71 -17.58
CA TYR A 76 -15.71 25.71 -17.82
C TYR A 76 -14.64 25.26 -18.83
N ILE A 77 -14.04 24.07 -18.65
CA ILE A 77 -13.02 23.58 -19.60
C ILE A 77 -13.62 23.40 -21.00
N GLN A 78 -14.90 23.03 -21.07
CA GLN A 78 -15.64 22.89 -22.32
C GLN A 78 -16.04 24.24 -22.94
N SER A 79 -16.19 25.31 -22.15
CA SER A 79 -16.49 26.67 -22.65
C SER A 79 -15.25 27.45 -23.08
N LEU A 80 -14.04 26.95 -22.80
CA LEU A 80 -12.79 27.61 -23.21
C LEU A 80 -12.64 27.73 -24.74
N PRO A 81 -12.06 28.84 -25.24
CA PRO A 81 -11.75 29.02 -26.66
C PRO A 81 -10.86 27.92 -27.23
N LYS A 82 -10.99 27.65 -28.53
CA LYS A 82 -10.17 26.64 -29.24
C LYS A 82 -8.67 26.87 -29.06
N ALA A 83 -8.22 28.14 -29.05
CA ALA A 83 -6.82 28.49 -28.81
C ALA A 83 -6.34 28.07 -27.42
N VAL A 84 -7.16 28.30 -26.38
CA VAL A 84 -6.84 27.90 -25.00
C VAL A 84 -6.86 26.38 -24.85
N LYS A 85 -7.85 25.69 -25.45
CA LYS A 85 -7.89 24.22 -25.48
C LYS A 85 -6.68 23.61 -26.18
N ARG A 86 -6.16 24.23 -27.24
CA ARG A 86 -4.92 23.79 -27.91
C ARG A 86 -3.71 23.93 -26.98
N ARG A 87 -3.61 25.03 -26.23
CA ARG A 87 -2.55 25.23 -25.21
C ARG A 87 -2.66 24.18 -24.10
N LEU A 88 -3.87 23.93 -23.57
CA LEU A 88 -4.10 22.88 -22.56
C LEU A 88 -3.71 21.49 -23.07
N LYS A 89 -4.03 21.13 -24.32
CA LYS A 89 -3.59 19.87 -24.92
C LYS A 89 -2.06 19.78 -25.02
N ALA A 90 -1.39 20.88 -25.36
CA ALA A 90 0.07 20.93 -25.38
C ALA A 90 0.66 20.74 -23.96
N LEU A 91 0.07 21.37 -22.94
CA LEU A 91 0.46 21.18 -21.54
C LEU A 91 0.23 19.74 -21.06
N LYS A 92 -0.89 19.11 -21.43
CA LYS A 92 -1.13 17.67 -21.13
C LYS A 92 -0.08 16.77 -21.78
N LYS A 93 0.31 17.05 -23.03
CA LYS A 93 1.39 16.31 -23.69
C LYS A 93 2.72 16.49 -22.94
N GLN A 94 3.03 17.71 -22.51
CA GLN A 94 4.23 17.98 -21.72
C GLN A 94 4.20 17.24 -20.37
N GLN A 95 3.05 17.23 -19.69
CA GLN A 95 2.87 16.47 -18.45
C GLN A 95 3.12 14.98 -18.67
N PHE A 96 2.65 14.40 -19.78
CA PHE A 96 2.89 12.99 -20.09
C PHE A 96 4.38 12.69 -20.29
N GLU A 97 5.16 13.60 -20.90
CA GLU A 97 6.61 13.44 -20.98
C GLU A 97 7.26 13.54 -19.58
N CYS A 98 6.75 14.37 -18.67
CA CYS A 98 7.20 14.39 -17.28
C CYS A 98 6.95 13.03 -16.60
N THR A 99 5.77 12.43 -16.78
CA THR A 99 5.43 11.12 -16.20
C THR A 99 6.36 10.00 -16.72
N LYS A 100 6.80 10.04 -17.98
CA LYS A 100 7.79 9.08 -18.49
C LYS A 100 9.15 9.22 -17.79
N ILE A 101 9.60 10.44 -17.58
CA ILE A 101 10.85 10.71 -16.86
C ILE A 101 10.73 10.23 -15.40
N GLU A 102 9.57 10.43 -14.78
CA GLU A 102 9.26 9.94 -13.44
C GLU A 102 9.28 8.41 -13.35
N ALA A 103 8.72 7.71 -14.34
CA ALA A 103 8.82 6.25 -14.44
C ALA A 103 10.28 5.78 -14.54
N ASP A 104 11.12 6.46 -15.32
CA ASP A 104 12.56 6.15 -15.40
C ASP A 104 13.28 6.44 -14.07
N PHE A 105 12.92 7.51 -13.37
CA PHE A 105 13.44 7.81 -12.02
C PHE A 105 13.16 6.65 -11.06
N TYR A 106 11.93 6.14 -11.03
CA TYR A 106 11.59 5.01 -10.17
C TYR A 106 12.28 3.70 -10.57
N LYS A 107 12.53 3.47 -11.87
CA LYS A 107 13.38 2.37 -12.35
C LYS A 107 14.82 2.47 -11.80
N GLU A 108 15.36 3.69 -11.65
CA GLU A 108 16.66 3.91 -11.01
C GLU A 108 16.62 3.75 -9.49
N VAL A 109 15.55 4.21 -8.82
CA VAL A 109 15.32 3.98 -7.39
C VAL A 109 15.30 2.49 -7.08
N HIS A 110 14.58 1.66 -7.85
CA HIS A 110 14.55 0.21 -7.65
C HIS A 110 15.94 -0.44 -7.77
N LYS A 111 16.78 0.01 -8.71
CA LYS A 111 18.18 -0.46 -8.82
C LYS A 111 18.99 -0.05 -7.59
N LEU A 112 18.73 1.13 -7.05
CA LEU A 112 19.36 1.61 -5.83
C LEU A 112 18.92 0.76 -4.63
N GLU A 113 17.62 0.44 -4.51
CA GLU A 113 17.09 -0.47 -3.49
C GLU A 113 17.77 -1.85 -3.56
N CYS A 114 17.92 -2.44 -4.76
CA CYS A 114 18.63 -3.70 -4.94
C CYS A 114 20.10 -3.64 -4.44
N LYS A 115 20.79 -2.53 -4.74
CA LYS A 115 22.15 -2.29 -4.26
C LYS A 115 22.22 -2.21 -2.74
N TYR A 116 21.33 -1.45 -2.10
CA TYR A 116 21.32 -1.30 -0.64
C TYR A 116 20.81 -2.55 0.08
N ALA A 117 19.92 -3.33 -0.53
CA ALA A 117 19.51 -4.64 -0.01
C ALA A 117 20.72 -5.58 0.15
N THR A 118 21.69 -5.52 -0.75
CA THR A 118 22.95 -6.27 -0.65
C THR A 118 23.81 -5.81 0.54
N LEU A 119 23.76 -4.51 0.90
CA LEU A 119 24.47 -3.95 2.05
C LEU A 119 23.78 -4.29 3.37
N TYR A 120 22.45 -4.37 3.39
CA TYR A 120 21.68 -4.76 4.57
C TYR A 120 21.70 -6.27 4.84
N ALA A 121 21.84 -7.09 3.79
CA ALA A 121 21.88 -8.55 3.89
C ALA A 121 22.77 -9.08 5.03
N PRO A 122 24.06 -8.69 5.17
CA PRO A 122 24.89 -9.18 6.28
C PRO A 122 24.37 -8.77 7.66
N LEU A 123 23.72 -7.61 7.80
CA LEU A 123 23.12 -7.18 9.07
C LEU A 123 21.89 -8.02 9.41
N PHE A 124 21.04 -8.33 8.42
CA PHE A 124 19.89 -9.19 8.62
C PHE A 124 20.27 -10.66 8.87
N GLU A 125 21.35 -11.17 8.27
CA GLU A 125 21.88 -12.48 8.63
C GLU A 125 22.41 -12.50 10.07
N LYS A 126 23.08 -11.43 10.53
CA LYS A 126 23.48 -11.30 11.94
C LYS A 126 22.26 -11.29 12.87
N ARG A 127 21.22 -10.50 12.56
CA ARG A 127 19.96 -10.49 13.31
C ARG A 127 19.39 -11.90 13.41
N LYS A 128 19.30 -12.63 12.29
CA LYS A 128 18.85 -14.02 12.28
C LYS A 128 19.70 -14.91 13.18
N ALA A 129 21.03 -14.77 13.14
CA ALA A 129 21.94 -15.56 13.96
C ALA A 129 21.71 -15.34 15.47
N VAL A 130 21.46 -14.10 15.88
CA VAL A 130 21.11 -13.75 17.27
C VAL A 130 19.73 -14.29 17.64
N VAL A 131 18.71 -14.02 16.82
CA VAL A 131 17.32 -14.48 17.06
C VAL A 131 17.24 -16.00 17.21
N THR A 132 18.05 -16.75 16.47
CA THR A 132 18.05 -18.23 16.49
C THR A 132 19.08 -18.84 17.45
N ALA A 133 19.84 -18.05 18.21
CA ALA A 133 20.94 -18.51 19.07
C ALA A 133 22.08 -19.24 18.31
N SER A 134 22.25 -18.95 17.03
CA SER A 134 23.38 -19.47 16.24
C SER A 134 24.67 -18.72 16.57
N GLN A 135 24.55 -17.45 16.99
CA GLN A 135 25.66 -16.60 17.44
C GLN A 135 25.17 -15.78 18.63
N GLU A 136 25.91 -15.85 19.74
CA GLU A 136 25.69 -14.95 20.88
C GLU A 136 26.31 -13.57 20.59
N PRO A 137 25.60 -12.47 20.89
CA PRO A 137 26.16 -11.11 20.82
C PRO A 137 27.39 -10.97 21.72
N THR A 138 28.33 -10.14 21.29
CA THR A 138 29.46 -9.74 22.14
C THR A 138 29.07 -8.56 23.04
N ASP A 139 29.75 -8.39 24.19
CA ASP A 139 29.49 -7.26 25.10
C ASP A 139 29.55 -5.91 24.38
N GLU A 140 30.51 -5.73 23.46
CA GLU A 140 30.65 -4.54 22.61
C GLU A 140 29.47 -4.32 21.64
N GLU A 141 28.82 -5.40 21.18
CA GLU A 141 27.63 -5.32 20.31
C GLU A 141 26.35 -5.00 21.11
N CYS A 142 26.37 -5.22 22.43
CA CYS A 142 25.28 -4.89 23.34
C CYS A 142 25.38 -3.46 23.90
N GLU A 143 26.56 -2.85 23.96
CA GLU A 143 26.72 -1.47 24.45
C GLU A 143 26.08 -0.46 23.48
N TRP A 144 24.94 0.12 23.88
CA TRP A 144 24.28 1.19 23.12
C TRP A 144 24.29 2.54 23.88
N PRO A 145 24.74 3.67 23.28
CA PRO A 145 24.97 4.93 24.00
C PRO A 145 23.77 5.63 24.66
N SER A 146 22.54 5.10 24.56
CA SER A 146 21.33 5.72 25.08
C SER A 146 20.63 4.95 26.22
N GLU A 147 21.26 3.92 26.78
CA GLU A 147 20.61 2.92 27.66
C GLU A 147 20.42 3.33 29.14
N ASP A 148 20.96 4.44 29.62
CA ASP A 148 20.95 4.68 31.08
C ASP A 148 19.61 5.17 31.68
N GLU A 149 18.64 5.66 30.89
CA GLU A 149 17.35 6.18 31.43
C GLU A 149 16.07 5.58 30.81
N LYS A 150 16.14 4.86 29.68
CA LYS A 150 14.94 4.41 28.94
C LYS A 150 14.61 2.92 29.06
N ASP A 151 15.54 2.08 29.52
CA ASP A 151 15.34 0.62 29.50
C ASP A 151 14.32 0.12 30.54
N GLU A 152 14.23 0.77 31.71
CA GLU A 152 13.19 0.43 32.71
C GLU A 152 11.79 0.81 32.21
N GLU A 153 11.65 1.96 31.54
CA GLU A 153 10.37 2.37 30.93
C GLU A 153 9.99 1.46 29.75
N LEU A 154 10.96 1.11 28.89
CA LEU A 154 10.75 0.22 27.74
C LEU A 154 10.29 -1.17 28.18
N ALA A 155 10.90 -1.74 29.21
CA ALA A 155 10.54 -3.06 29.73
C ALA A 155 9.10 -3.08 30.30
N ASP A 156 8.69 -2.03 31.00
CA ASP A 156 7.33 -1.89 31.52
C ASP A 156 6.30 -1.64 30.40
N GLU A 157 6.68 -0.92 29.34
CA GLU A 157 5.82 -0.62 28.19
C GLU A 157 5.61 -1.81 27.25
N VAL A 158 6.68 -2.54 26.93
CA VAL A 158 6.62 -3.83 26.19
C VAL A 158 5.68 -4.79 26.90
N LYS A 159 5.75 -4.86 28.23
CA LYS A 159 4.90 -5.76 29.03
C LYS A 159 3.42 -5.36 29.01
N ASN A 160 3.12 -4.07 28.96
CA ASN A 160 1.75 -3.57 28.92
C ASN A 160 1.13 -3.67 27.51
N LYS A 161 1.94 -3.60 26.43
CA LYS A 161 1.45 -3.56 25.04
C LYS A 161 1.51 -4.90 24.29
N VAL A 162 2.35 -5.85 24.69
CA VAL A 162 2.44 -7.15 24.03
C VAL A 162 1.18 -7.99 24.30
N LYS A 163 0.34 -8.19 23.27
CA LYS A 163 -0.88 -9.02 23.26
C LYS A 163 -0.60 -10.54 23.34
N VAL A 164 0.38 -10.96 24.14
CA VAL A 164 0.66 -12.38 24.42
C VAL A 164 0.08 -12.70 25.79
N GLU A 165 -0.88 -13.63 25.86
CA GLU A 165 -1.42 -14.10 27.15
C GLU A 165 -0.26 -14.56 28.05
N GLU A 166 0.03 -13.76 29.08
CA GLU A 166 1.04 -14.05 30.09
C GLU A 166 0.65 -15.31 30.87
N LYS A 167 1.14 -16.48 30.43
CA LYS A 167 1.57 -17.48 31.41
C LYS A 167 2.85 -16.95 32.03
N LYS A 168 2.71 -16.27 33.17
CA LYS A 168 3.76 -15.97 34.17
C LYS A 168 5.07 -16.71 33.88
N LEU A 169 5.98 -16.04 33.16
CA LEU A 169 7.39 -16.38 33.25
C LEU A 169 7.86 -15.71 34.53
N GLU A 170 7.99 -16.51 35.58
CA GLU A 170 8.64 -16.08 36.81
C GLU A 170 10.04 -15.58 36.44
N SER A 171 10.38 -14.39 36.91
CA SER A 171 11.73 -13.83 36.86
C SER A 171 12.66 -14.74 37.66
N SER A 172 13.14 -15.81 37.02
CA SER A 172 14.21 -16.66 37.52
C SER A 172 15.51 -16.14 36.93
N GLU A 173 16.36 -15.58 37.79
CA GLU A 173 17.70 -15.06 37.50
C GLU A 173 18.68 -16.10 36.93
N ASP A 174 18.24 -17.32 36.60
CA ASP A 174 19.02 -18.37 35.96
C ASP A 174 18.16 -19.07 34.89
N ASN A 175 18.31 -18.68 33.63
CA ASN A 175 17.82 -19.42 32.48
C ASN A 175 18.95 -19.57 31.45
N GLU A 176 20.03 -20.27 31.83
CA GLU A 176 21.14 -20.66 30.93
C GLU A 176 20.69 -21.50 29.72
N ASP A 177 19.41 -21.91 29.66
CA ASP A 177 18.83 -22.76 28.61
C ASP A 177 17.91 -22.02 27.60
N VAL A 178 17.71 -20.71 27.71
CA VAL A 178 16.91 -19.96 26.72
C VAL A 178 17.78 -19.69 25.50
N LYS A 179 17.47 -20.36 24.39
CA LYS A 179 18.18 -20.20 23.11
C LYS A 179 17.53 -19.10 22.28
N GLY A 180 18.27 -18.03 22.04
CA GLY A 180 17.92 -16.97 21.11
C GLY A 180 16.79 -16.11 21.63
N ILE A 181 15.97 -15.55 20.73
CA ILE A 181 14.82 -14.72 21.08
C ILE A 181 13.54 -15.49 20.72
N PRO A 182 12.89 -16.17 21.69
CA PRO A 182 11.73 -16.98 21.41
C PRO A 182 10.59 -16.17 20.79
N GLN A 183 9.92 -16.76 19.80
CA GLN A 183 8.71 -16.20 19.19
C GLN A 183 8.88 -14.81 18.54
N PHE A 184 10.12 -14.39 18.25
CA PHE A 184 10.43 -13.05 17.71
C PHE A 184 9.47 -12.58 16.60
N TRP A 185 9.35 -13.34 15.51
CA TRP A 185 8.46 -12.98 14.40
C TRP A 185 6.97 -13.12 14.70
N LEU A 186 6.59 -14.09 15.54
CA LEU A 186 5.19 -14.24 15.96
C LEU A 186 4.77 -13.02 16.80
N THR A 187 5.62 -12.57 17.73
CA THR A 187 5.37 -11.36 18.52
C THR A 187 5.21 -10.15 17.61
N ILE A 188 6.12 -9.95 16.65
CA ILE A 188 6.01 -8.86 15.65
C ILE A 188 4.66 -8.91 14.91
N PHE A 189 4.26 -10.08 14.41
CA PHE A 189 3.00 -10.18 13.66
C PHE A 189 1.76 -10.00 14.54
N LYS A 190 1.84 -10.27 15.85
CA LYS A 190 0.74 -10.01 16.80
C LYS A 190 0.69 -8.56 17.27
N ASN A 191 1.82 -7.87 17.27
CA ASN A 191 1.94 -6.47 17.64
C ASN A 191 1.40 -5.54 16.54
N VAL A 192 1.53 -5.94 15.28
CA VAL A 192 1.08 -5.17 14.11
C VAL A 192 -0.38 -5.49 13.83
N ASP A 193 -1.27 -4.51 13.95
CA ASP A 193 -2.72 -4.74 13.86
C ASP A 193 -3.14 -5.42 12.55
N MET A 194 -2.72 -4.90 11.39
CA MET A 194 -3.01 -5.48 10.07
C MET A 194 -2.57 -6.94 9.93
N LEU A 195 -1.43 -7.33 10.52
CA LEU A 195 -0.95 -8.72 10.46
C LEU A 195 -1.64 -9.60 11.50
N SER A 196 -1.99 -9.03 12.65
CA SER A 196 -2.63 -9.74 13.76
C SER A 196 -4.02 -10.24 13.37
N GLU A 197 -4.77 -9.46 12.59
CA GLU A 197 -6.10 -9.83 12.08
C GLU A 197 -6.07 -11.05 11.16
N MET A 198 -4.95 -11.29 10.48
CA MET A 198 -4.77 -12.46 9.61
C MET A 198 -4.50 -13.74 10.41
N ILE A 199 -3.98 -13.62 11.64
CA ILE A 199 -3.50 -14.76 12.44
C ILE A 199 -4.66 -15.36 13.23
N GLN A 200 -4.87 -16.66 13.06
CA GLN A 200 -5.83 -17.42 13.85
C GLN A 200 -5.11 -18.23 14.95
N GLU A 201 -5.83 -18.63 16.01
CA GLU A 201 -5.26 -19.39 17.14
C GLU A 201 -4.48 -20.65 16.71
N HIS A 202 -4.91 -21.29 15.63
CA HIS A 202 -4.28 -22.50 15.10
C HIS A 202 -3.04 -22.23 14.24
N ASP A 203 -2.81 -20.98 13.83
CA ASP A 203 -1.62 -20.56 13.09
C ASP A 203 -0.45 -20.28 14.03
N GLU A 204 -0.70 -19.77 15.24
CA GLU A 204 0.34 -19.40 16.20
C GLU A 204 1.36 -20.53 16.45
N PRO A 205 0.96 -21.79 16.71
CA PRO A 205 1.91 -22.88 16.91
C PRO A 205 2.83 -23.14 15.71
N ILE A 206 2.38 -22.79 14.51
CA ILE A 206 3.14 -22.93 13.26
C ILE A 206 4.11 -21.76 13.12
N LEU A 207 3.64 -20.54 13.38
CA LEU A 207 4.45 -19.32 13.34
C LEU A 207 5.55 -19.28 14.41
N LYS A 208 5.43 -20.04 15.49
CA LYS A 208 6.54 -20.26 16.46
C LYS A 208 7.79 -20.86 15.82
N HIS A 209 7.64 -21.56 14.69
CA HIS A 209 8.75 -22.14 13.94
C HIS A 209 9.35 -21.18 12.90
N LEU A 210 8.84 -19.95 12.76
CA LEU A 210 9.35 -18.93 11.85
C LEU A 210 10.65 -18.34 12.40
N GLN A 211 11.76 -18.57 11.70
CA GLN A 211 13.10 -18.13 12.10
C GLN A 211 13.49 -16.78 11.49
N ASP A 212 13.06 -16.51 10.26
CA ASP A 212 13.44 -15.28 9.54
C ASP A 212 12.43 -14.91 8.47
N VAL A 213 12.30 -13.61 8.21
CA VAL A 213 11.53 -13.05 7.10
C VAL A 213 12.45 -12.14 6.30
N LYS A 214 12.58 -12.41 5.00
CA LYS A 214 13.45 -11.67 4.08
C LYS A 214 12.65 -11.04 2.95
N ALA A 215 13.08 -9.87 2.50
CA ALA A 215 12.65 -9.26 1.25
C ALA A 215 13.78 -9.36 0.22
N ILE A 216 13.57 -10.13 -0.84
CA ILE A 216 14.54 -10.34 -1.93
C ILE A 216 14.07 -9.56 -3.15
N PHE A 217 14.81 -8.52 -3.53
CA PHE A 217 14.49 -7.68 -4.68
C PHE A 217 14.96 -8.33 -5.98
N SER A 218 14.13 -8.23 -7.03
CA SER A 218 14.46 -8.70 -8.37
C SER A 218 14.93 -7.54 -9.24
N GLU A 219 16.19 -7.56 -9.65
CA GLU A 219 16.73 -6.63 -10.65
C GLU A 219 16.24 -6.92 -12.08
N LYS A 220 15.64 -8.09 -12.31
CA LYS A 220 15.13 -8.49 -13.63
C LYS A 220 13.82 -7.77 -13.93
N ASP A 221 13.59 -7.53 -15.21
CA ASP A 221 12.33 -7.04 -15.75
C ASP A 221 11.35 -8.22 -15.98
N PRO A 222 10.11 -8.17 -15.48
CA PRO A 222 9.52 -7.10 -14.68
C PRO A 222 10.09 -7.04 -13.26
N MET A 223 10.32 -5.81 -12.79
CA MET A 223 10.83 -5.54 -11.44
C MET A 223 9.87 -6.08 -10.37
N GLY A 224 10.36 -6.26 -9.16
CA GLY A 224 9.54 -6.77 -8.06
C GLY A 224 10.36 -7.26 -6.90
N PHE A 225 9.70 -7.97 -5.99
CA PHE A 225 10.33 -8.52 -4.80
C PHE A 225 9.67 -9.84 -4.40
N THR A 226 10.40 -10.64 -3.62
CA THR A 226 9.91 -11.90 -3.05
C THR A 226 10.11 -11.85 -1.55
N LEU A 227 9.02 -12.03 -0.81
CA LEU A 227 9.07 -12.26 0.63
C LEU A 227 9.35 -13.75 0.87
N GLU A 228 10.41 -14.04 1.61
CA GLU A 228 10.77 -15.40 2.02
C GLU A 228 10.59 -15.56 3.53
N PHE A 229 9.78 -16.55 3.91
CA PHE A 229 9.50 -16.91 5.30
C PHE A 229 10.22 -18.23 5.60
N HIS A 230 11.30 -18.15 6.39
CA HIS A 230 12.19 -19.27 6.69
C HIS A 230 11.73 -19.98 7.96
N PHE A 231 11.33 -21.24 7.82
CA PHE A 231 10.86 -22.07 8.93
C PHE A 231 11.90 -23.13 9.28
N GLU A 232 12.02 -23.40 10.58
CA GLU A 232 12.72 -24.59 11.04
C GLU A 232 11.94 -25.87 10.72
N PRO A 233 12.59 -27.05 10.74
CA PRO A 233 11.90 -28.32 10.60
C PRO A 233 10.79 -28.48 11.65
N ASN A 234 9.54 -28.46 11.18
CA ASN A 234 8.36 -28.47 12.04
C ASN A 234 7.43 -29.66 11.74
N GLU A 235 6.37 -29.85 12.52
CA GLU A 235 5.42 -30.95 12.34
C GLU A 235 4.28 -30.68 11.34
N TYR A 236 4.18 -29.47 10.80
CA TYR A 236 3.02 -29.00 10.02
C TYR A 236 3.20 -29.17 8.53
N PHE A 237 4.35 -28.77 7.98
CA PHE A 237 4.68 -28.88 6.56
C PHE A 237 6.15 -29.27 6.36
N THR A 238 6.55 -29.51 5.11
CA THR A 238 7.93 -29.93 4.78
C THR A 238 8.79 -28.83 4.17
N ASN A 239 8.17 -27.73 3.74
CA ASN A 239 8.86 -26.55 3.22
C ASN A 239 9.76 -25.94 4.29
N SER A 240 11.01 -25.64 3.93
CA SER A 240 11.89 -24.81 4.77
C SER A 240 11.70 -23.32 4.52
N VAL A 241 11.20 -22.95 3.35
CA VAL A 241 10.92 -21.57 2.96
C VAL A 241 9.56 -21.50 2.29
N LEU A 242 8.70 -20.61 2.77
CA LEU A 242 7.48 -20.22 2.06
C LEU A 242 7.74 -18.88 1.37
N THR A 243 7.33 -18.75 0.11
CA THR A 243 7.62 -17.57 -0.70
C THR A 243 6.34 -16.88 -1.16
N LYS A 244 6.36 -15.56 -1.13
CA LYS A 244 5.33 -14.70 -1.73
C LYS A 244 6.00 -13.70 -2.66
N GLN A 245 5.74 -13.82 -3.95
CA GLN A 245 6.35 -13.00 -4.99
C GLN A 245 5.39 -11.92 -5.44
N TYR A 246 5.90 -10.70 -5.59
CA TYR A 246 5.20 -9.56 -6.16
C TYR A 246 5.94 -9.07 -7.39
N THR A 247 5.22 -8.90 -8.49
CA THR A 247 5.67 -8.25 -9.71
C THR A 247 5.16 -6.82 -9.70
N MET A 248 6.04 -5.89 -10.01
CA MET A 248 5.77 -4.47 -10.05
C MET A 248 5.94 -3.90 -11.44
N ARG A 249 5.14 -2.89 -11.77
CA ARG A 249 5.22 -2.13 -13.02
C ARG A 249 5.57 -0.69 -12.67
N SER A 250 6.49 -0.11 -13.42
CA SER A 250 6.87 1.30 -13.30
C SER A 250 6.79 1.94 -14.68
N GLU A 251 5.58 1.94 -15.23
CA GLU A 251 5.26 2.50 -16.54
C GLU A 251 3.90 3.18 -16.46
N PRO A 252 3.71 4.36 -17.06
CA PRO A 252 2.41 5.01 -17.06
C PRO A 252 1.40 4.19 -17.85
N ASP A 253 0.17 4.10 -17.37
CA ASP A 253 -0.92 3.46 -18.10
C ASP A 253 -1.21 4.17 -19.43
N GLU A 254 -1.48 3.44 -20.51
CA GLU A 254 -1.74 4.05 -21.83
C GLU A 254 -3.10 4.77 -21.90
N THR A 255 -4.08 4.29 -21.13
CA THR A 255 -5.46 4.78 -21.11
C THR A 255 -5.66 5.90 -20.08
N ASP A 256 -4.91 5.86 -18.97
CA ASP A 256 -4.85 6.93 -17.98
C ASP A 256 -3.41 7.23 -17.51
N PRO A 257 -2.57 7.88 -18.34
CA PRO A 257 -1.18 8.14 -17.98
C PRO A 257 -0.95 9.04 -16.77
N PHE A 258 -1.98 9.78 -16.32
CA PHE A 258 -1.86 10.77 -15.25
C PHE A 258 -2.21 10.19 -13.88
N SER A 259 -2.63 8.93 -13.80
CA SER A 259 -2.80 8.18 -12.54
C SER A 259 -1.49 7.55 -12.05
N PHE A 260 -0.40 7.66 -12.80
CA PHE A 260 0.89 7.13 -12.39
C PHE A 260 1.43 7.89 -11.17
N GLU A 261 1.51 7.20 -10.03
CA GLU A 261 2.03 7.71 -8.75
C GLU A 261 3.34 7.01 -8.32
N GLY A 262 3.87 6.13 -9.19
CA GLY A 262 5.09 5.37 -8.94
C GLY A 262 4.92 3.88 -9.25
N PRO A 263 5.87 3.04 -8.81
CA PRO A 263 5.82 1.60 -9.02
C PRO A 263 4.65 0.97 -8.27
N GLU A 264 3.78 0.29 -9.01
CA GLU A 264 2.63 -0.42 -8.44
C GLU A 264 2.82 -1.92 -8.52
N ILE A 265 2.21 -2.66 -7.59
CA ILE A 265 2.15 -4.12 -7.63
C ILE A 265 1.06 -4.51 -8.63
N VAL A 266 1.43 -5.23 -9.68
CA VAL A 266 0.49 -5.67 -10.73
C VAL A 266 0.17 -7.17 -10.65
N LYS A 267 1.01 -7.93 -9.96
CA LYS A 267 0.81 -9.37 -9.81
C LYS A 267 1.39 -9.88 -8.51
N CYS A 268 0.69 -10.81 -7.88
CA CYS A 268 1.23 -11.59 -6.77
C CYS A 268 1.16 -13.09 -7.07
N ASN A 269 2.17 -13.85 -6.64
CA ASN A 269 2.18 -15.31 -6.69
C ASN A 269 2.61 -15.85 -5.32
N GLY A 270 1.80 -16.71 -4.73
CA GLY A 270 2.19 -17.44 -3.53
C GLY A 270 2.99 -18.70 -3.85
N CYS A 271 3.15 -19.56 -2.84
CA CYS A 271 3.79 -20.86 -2.98
C CYS A 271 2.91 -21.96 -2.43
N LYS A 272 3.04 -23.15 -2.99
CA LYS A 272 2.33 -24.33 -2.49
C LYS A 272 2.96 -24.78 -1.17
N ILE A 273 2.14 -24.84 -0.12
CA ILE A 273 2.53 -25.41 1.17
C ILE A 273 2.31 -26.92 1.14
N ASP A 274 3.38 -27.68 1.36
CA ASP A 274 3.38 -29.14 1.41
C ASP A 274 3.06 -29.63 2.83
N TRP A 275 1.78 -29.45 3.20
CA TRP A 275 1.21 -29.86 4.48
C TRP A 275 1.38 -31.35 4.76
N LYS A 276 1.82 -31.67 5.98
CA LYS A 276 1.81 -33.02 6.50
C LYS A 276 0.37 -33.47 6.78
N LYS A 277 0.18 -34.79 6.84
CA LYS A 277 -1.15 -35.41 6.94
C LYS A 277 -1.93 -34.88 8.15
N GLY A 278 -3.06 -34.23 7.89
CA GLY A 278 -3.98 -33.74 8.93
C GLY A 278 -3.52 -32.45 9.61
N LYS A 279 -2.50 -31.78 9.09
CA LYS A 279 -1.95 -30.53 9.64
C LYS A 279 -2.28 -29.29 8.80
N ASN A 280 -3.01 -29.46 7.70
CA ASN A 280 -3.44 -28.34 6.88
C ASN A 280 -4.51 -27.53 7.62
N VAL A 281 -4.13 -26.33 8.07
CA VAL A 281 -5.00 -25.40 8.81
C VAL A 281 -5.84 -24.50 7.90
N THR A 282 -5.49 -24.37 6.62
CA THR A 282 -6.24 -23.55 5.65
C THR A 282 -7.55 -24.20 5.20
N VAL A 283 -7.83 -25.42 5.67
CA VAL A 283 -9.02 -26.17 5.31
C VAL A 283 -9.67 -26.85 6.51
N LYS A 284 -10.99 -26.77 6.59
CA LYS A 284 -11.82 -27.49 7.57
C LYS A 284 -12.62 -28.60 6.91
N THR A 285 -12.67 -29.74 7.59
CA THR A 285 -13.30 -30.96 7.08
C THR A 285 -14.72 -31.11 7.63
N VAL A 286 -15.74 -30.89 6.79
CA VAL A 286 -17.15 -30.96 7.18
C VAL A 286 -17.75 -32.30 6.73
N LYS A 287 -18.26 -33.09 7.68
CA LYS A 287 -18.93 -34.38 7.41
C LYS A 287 -20.42 -34.16 7.12
N LYS A 288 -20.84 -34.33 5.87
CA LYS A 288 -22.25 -34.26 5.47
C LYS A 288 -22.82 -35.67 5.32
N LYS A 289 -23.88 -35.99 6.07
CA LYS A 289 -24.61 -37.26 5.92
C LYS A 289 -25.56 -37.14 4.71
N GLN A 290 -25.31 -37.93 3.67
CA GLN A 290 -26.17 -38.02 2.50
C GLN A 290 -27.00 -39.30 2.57
N LYS A 291 -28.32 -39.16 2.52
CA LYS A 291 -29.26 -40.29 2.50
C LYS A 291 -29.66 -40.58 1.05
N HIS A 292 -29.47 -41.82 0.59
CA HIS A 292 -29.85 -42.20 -0.76
C HIS A 292 -31.38 -42.23 -0.90
N LYS A 293 -31.94 -41.44 -1.83
CA LYS A 293 -33.37 -41.50 -2.18
C LYS A 293 -33.64 -42.85 -2.85
N GLY A 294 -34.28 -43.77 -2.13
CA GLY A 294 -34.66 -45.10 -2.62
C GLY A 294 -34.16 -46.28 -1.78
N SER A 295 -32.93 -46.23 -1.25
CA SER A 295 -32.34 -47.33 -0.46
C SER A 295 -32.36 -47.08 1.06
N GLY A 296 -32.55 -45.83 1.51
CA GLY A 296 -32.52 -45.48 2.93
C GLY A 296 -31.14 -45.48 3.58
N THR A 297 -30.13 -46.07 2.92
CA THR A 297 -28.73 -46.09 3.38
C THR A 297 -28.14 -44.69 3.43
N THR A 298 -27.49 -44.38 4.55
CA THR A 298 -26.84 -43.09 4.82
C THR A 298 -25.34 -43.24 4.64
N ARG A 299 -24.74 -42.48 3.72
CA ARG A 299 -23.27 -42.39 3.55
C ARG A 299 -22.79 -41.06 4.11
N THR A 300 -21.75 -41.07 4.91
CA THR A 300 -21.06 -39.85 5.33
C THR A 300 -20.09 -39.44 4.24
N ILE A 301 -20.31 -38.29 3.62
CA ILE A 301 -19.41 -37.68 2.66
C ILE A 301 -18.65 -36.57 3.37
N THR A 302 -17.35 -36.61 3.23
CA THR A 302 -16.44 -35.63 3.78
C THR A 302 -16.23 -34.53 2.73
N LYS A 303 -16.67 -33.30 3.00
CA LYS A 303 -16.41 -32.13 2.16
C LYS A 303 -15.39 -31.25 2.85
N THR A 304 -14.34 -30.90 2.14
CA THR A 304 -13.35 -29.91 2.59
C THR A 304 -13.83 -28.53 2.17
N VAL A 305 -13.78 -27.56 3.09
CA VAL A 305 -14.08 -26.15 2.82
C VAL A 305 -12.91 -25.31 3.34
N GLN A 306 -12.69 -24.14 2.76
CA GLN A 306 -11.65 -23.21 3.18
C GLN A 306 -11.89 -22.77 4.63
N ASN A 307 -10.79 -22.60 5.35
CA ASN A 307 -10.75 -22.11 6.72
C ASN A 307 -9.86 -20.87 6.76
N ASP A 308 -10.26 -19.89 7.56
CA ASP A 308 -9.48 -18.67 7.74
C ASP A 308 -8.19 -19.04 8.45
N SER A 309 -7.08 -18.52 7.94
CA SER A 309 -5.72 -18.83 8.35
C SER A 309 -4.77 -17.85 7.68
N PHE A 310 -3.75 -17.40 8.41
CA PHE A 310 -2.64 -16.60 7.88
C PHE A 310 -2.02 -17.24 6.64
N PHE A 311 -1.94 -18.57 6.60
CA PHE A 311 -1.29 -19.30 5.50
C PHE A 311 -2.04 -19.22 4.16
N ASN A 312 -3.27 -18.66 4.14
CA ASN A 312 -3.94 -18.30 2.89
C ASN A 312 -3.19 -17.18 2.14
N PHE A 313 -2.36 -16.38 2.81
CA PHE A 313 -1.47 -15.40 2.20
C PHE A 313 -0.54 -15.99 1.12
N PHE A 314 -0.19 -17.28 1.23
CA PHE A 314 0.62 -17.99 0.23
C PHE A 314 -0.21 -18.62 -0.89
N SER A 315 -1.53 -18.40 -0.91
CA SER A 315 -2.44 -18.87 -1.96
C SER A 315 -3.37 -17.73 -2.38
N PRO A 316 -2.81 -16.62 -2.90
CA PRO A 316 -3.61 -15.46 -3.29
C PRO A 316 -4.57 -15.83 -4.44
N PRO A 317 -5.66 -15.06 -4.62
CA PRO A 317 -6.52 -15.18 -5.80
C PRO A 317 -5.72 -15.07 -7.10
N ALA A 318 -6.18 -15.77 -8.14
CA ALA A 318 -5.55 -15.69 -9.45
C ALA A 318 -5.96 -14.39 -10.15
N ILE A 319 -4.98 -13.59 -10.54
CA ILE A 319 -5.18 -12.38 -11.35
C ILE A 319 -5.33 -12.83 -12.81
N PRO A 320 -6.44 -12.48 -13.50
CA PRO A 320 -6.61 -12.75 -14.92
C PRO A 320 -5.43 -12.19 -15.74
N GLU A 321 -5.02 -12.90 -16.79
CA GLU A 321 -3.97 -12.39 -17.70
C GLU A 321 -4.50 -11.31 -18.65
N ASP A 322 -5.83 -11.20 -18.77
CA ASP A 322 -6.51 -10.27 -19.63
C ASP A 322 -7.06 -9.10 -18.79
N GLU A 323 -6.47 -7.91 -18.97
CA GLU A 323 -6.83 -6.68 -18.24
C GLU A 323 -8.30 -6.25 -18.49
N GLU A 324 -8.96 -6.78 -19.52
CA GLU A 324 -10.40 -6.54 -19.78
C GLU A 324 -11.33 -7.44 -18.95
N THR A 325 -10.80 -8.47 -18.28
CA THR A 325 -11.64 -9.37 -17.48
C THR A 325 -11.90 -8.74 -16.10
N GLU A 326 -13.10 -8.20 -15.92
CA GLU A 326 -13.56 -7.67 -14.64
C GLU A 326 -13.49 -8.76 -13.55
N MET A 327 -12.83 -8.42 -12.45
CA MET A 327 -12.83 -9.22 -11.23
C MET A 327 -14.03 -8.81 -10.37
N ASP A 328 -14.53 -9.73 -9.54
CA ASP A 328 -15.55 -9.33 -8.56
C ASP A 328 -14.93 -8.43 -7.48
N GLU A 329 -15.74 -7.49 -6.97
CA GLU A 329 -15.33 -6.49 -5.98
C GLU A 329 -14.67 -7.12 -4.73
N ASP A 330 -15.14 -8.30 -4.30
CA ASP A 330 -14.57 -9.03 -3.17
C ASP A 330 -13.14 -9.50 -3.46
N THR A 331 -12.88 -10.02 -4.67
CA THR A 331 -11.55 -10.48 -5.06
C THR A 331 -10.58 -9.30 -5.27
N GLU A 332 -11.06 -8.19 -5.80
CA GLU A 332 -10.26 -6.94 -5.92
C GLU A 332 -9.85 -6.42 -4.54
N ALA A 333 -10.78 -6.34 -3.59
CA ALA A 333 -10.50 -5.92 -2.22
C ALA A 333 -9.49 -6.84 -1.51
N LEU A 334 -9.60 -8.16 -1.73
CA LEU A 334 -8.63 -9.13 -1.20
C LEU A 334 -7.23 -8.95 -1.78
N LEU A 335 -7.11 -8.65 -3.07
CA LEU A 335 -5.82 -8.40 -3.71
C LEU A 335 -5.21 -7.06 -3.28
N ALA A 336 -6.02 -6.01 -3.15
CA ALA A 336 -5.57 -4.72 -2.65
C ALA A 336 -4.98 -4.86 -1.23
N ALA A 337 -5.68 -5.54 -0.32
CA ALA A 337 -5.17 -5.84 1.02
C ALA A 337 -3.89 -6.68 0.96
N ASP A 338 -3.83 -7.70 0.09
CA ASP A 338 -2.65 -8.54 -0.08
C ASP A 338 -1.41 -7.75 -0.55
N PHE A 339 -1.61 -6.79 -1.45
CA PHE A 339 -0.55 -5.92 -1.97
C PHE A 339 -0.07 -4.95 -0.88
N GLU A 340 -0.99 -4.36 -0.12
CA GLU A 340 -0.70 -3.50 1.00
C GLU A 340 0.13 -4.23 2.07
N ILE A 341 -0.31 -5.43 2.48
CA ILE A 341 0.42 -6.29 3.41
C ILE A 341 1.82 -6.64 2.87
N GLY A 342 1.91 -7.01 1.58
CA GLY A 342 3.18 -7.33 0.93
C GLY A 342 4.16 -6.16 0.95
N HIS A 343 3.67 -4.96 0.64
CA HIS A 343 4.43 -3.71 0.68
C HIS A 343 4.84 -3.36 2.13
N PHE A 344 3.93 -3.47 3.08
CA PHE A 344 4.18 -3.17 4.49
C PHE A 344 5.26 -4.09 5.09
N ILE A 345 5.21 -5.39 4.79
CA ILE A 345 6.25 -6.33 5.25
C ILE A 345 7.61 -5.95 4.65
N ARG A 346 7.65 -5.61 3.36
CA ARG A 346 8.87 -5.23 2.63
C ARG A 346 9.53 -3.99 3.23
N GLU A 347 8.74 -2.92 3.45
CA GLU A 347 9.27 -1.58 3.73
C GLU A 347 9.34 -1.21 5.20
N ARG A 348 8.44 -1.77 6.01
CA ARG A 348 8.34 -1.43 7.43
C ARG A 348 8.87 -2.57 8.29
N ILE A 349 8.29 -3.76 8.16
CA ILE A 349 8.58 -4.88 9.08
C ILE A 349 10.01 -5.40 8.93
N VAL A 350 10.42 -5.78 7.72
CA VAL A 350 11.75 -6.41 7.53
C VAL A 350 12.90 -5.49 7.95
N PRO A 351 12.92 -4.18 7.61
CA PRO A 351 14.01 -3.31 8.01
C PRO A 351 14.01 -2.97 9.51
N ARG A 352 12.84 -2.91 10.14
CA ARG A 352 12.66 -2.43 11.53
C ARG A 352 12.14 -3.50 12.50
N ALA A 353 12.39 -4.78 12.20
CA ALA A 353 11.80 -5.91 12.93
C ALA A 353 11.95 -5.82 14.46
N VAL A 354 13.11 -5.37 14.96
CA VAL A 354 13.36 -5.23 16.40
C VAL A 354 12.44 -4.17 17.03
N LEU A 355 12.21 -3.05 16.34
CA LEU A 355 11.34 -1.97 16.84
C LEU A 355 9.86 -2.38 16.86
N TYR A 356 9.43 -3.26 15.95
CA TYR A 356 8.09 -3.84 16.02
C TYR A 356 7.98 -4.94 17.08
N PHE A 357 9.09 -5.59 17.41
CA PHE A 357 9.14 -6.55 18.51
C PHE A 357 9.04 -5.84 19.86
N THR A 358 9.78 -4.73 20.05
CA THR A 358 9.74 -3.91 21.27
C THR A 358 8.50 -3.02 21.36
N GLY A 359 7.89 -2.68 20.22
CA GLY A 359 6.68 -1.84 20.18
C GLY A 359 6.97 -0.36 19.89
N GLU A 360 8.22 0.08 19.92
CA GLU A 360 8.64 1.46 19.60
C GLU A 360 8.20 1.92 18.20
N ALA A 361 8.11 1.00 17.24
CA ALA A 361 7.64 1.33 15.90
C ALA A 361 6.12 1.55 15.81
N LEU A 362 5.36 1.14 16.82
CA LEU A 362 3.89 1.32 16.85
C LEU A 362 3.53 2.72 17.37
N GLU A 363 4.26 3.21 18.37
CA GLU A 363 4.02 4.53 18.99
C GLU A 363 4.21 5.69 18.02
N ASN A 364 5.13 5.55 17.06
CA ASN A 364 5.38 6.57 16.05
C ASN A 364 4.27 6.69 14.99
N ASP A 365 3.37 5.71 14.87
CA ASP A 365 2.22 5.80 13.97
C ASP A 365 1.03 6.53 14.65
N ASP A 366 0.93 6.50 15.99
CA ASP A 366 -0.13 7.18 16.75
C ASP A 366 0.16 8.69 16.99
N GLU A 367 1.43 9.12 16.96
CA GLU A 367 1.81 10.53 17.20
C GLU A 367 1.37 11.49 16.08
N TYR A 368 0.96 10.97 14.91
CA TYR A 368 0.45 11.80 13.80
C TYR A 368 -1.06 12.07 13.87
N ASP A 369 -1.81 11.46 14.80
CA ASP A 369 -3.27 11.62 14.91
C ASP A 369 -3.70 12.64 15.99
N GLU A 370 -2.78 13.16 16.81
CA GLU A 370 -3.09 14.03 17.96
C GLU A 370 -2.96 15.55 17.69
N GLU A 371 -2.66 15.99 16.46
CA GLU A 371 -2.67 17.43 16.06
C GLU A 371 -3.97 17.86 15.33
N GLY A 372 -5.10 17.20 15.61
CA GLY A 372 -6.37 17.45 14.91
C GLY A 372 -7.57 17.90 15.74
N GLU A 373 -7.50 17.86 17.08
CA GLU A 373 -8.62 18.28 17.94
C GLU A 373 -8.41 19.70 18.49
N GLU A 374 -8.55 20.71 17.64
CA GLU A 374 -8.88 22.04 18.13
C GLU A 374 -10.33 22.04 18.63
N GLU A 375 -10.47 21.96 19.96
CA GLU A 375 -11.69 22.33 20.69
C GLU A 375 -12.16 23.75 20.24
N GLU A 376 -13.21 23.84 19.42
CA GLU A 376 -14.06 25.04 19.43
C GLU A 376 -15.31 24.79 20.27
N GLY A 377 -15.19 25.14 21.55
CA GLY A 377 -16.33 25.34 22.45
C GLY A 377 -16.94 26.75 22.34
N GLY A 378 -18.28 26.81 22.33
CA GLY A 378 -19.11 28.00 22.62
C GLY A 378 -19.90 28.50 21.40
N GLU A 379 -21.21 28.75 21.42
CA GLU A 379 -22.16 29.08 22.48
C GLU A 379 -23.60 28.68 22.08
N GLU A 380 -24.44 28.55 23.10
CA GLU A 380 -25.85 28.18 23.07
C GLU A 380 -26.78 29.12 22.30
N GLY A 381 -27.86 28.54 21.77
CA GLY A 381 -29.04 29.25 21.31
C GLY A 381 -30.31 28.43 21.54
N ASP A 382 -30.86 28.52 22.76
CA ASP A 382 -32.21 28.10 23.13
C ASP A 382 -33.26 28.78 22.25
N TYR A 383 -34.10 27.99 21.58
CA TYR A 383 -35.53 28.31 21.41
C TYR A 383 -36.39 27.05 21.48
N ASN A 384 -37.05 26.93 22.64
CA ASN A 384 -38.19 26.11 23.02
C ASN A 384 -39.28 25.80 21.95
N GLU A 385 -39.77 24.55 22.05
CA GLU A 385 -41.16 24.05 22.09
C GLU A 385 -42.21 24.63 21.11
N ASP A 386 -42.82 23.74 20.30
CA ASP A 386 -44.27 23.50 20.37
C ASP A 386 -44.73 22.26 19.56
N ASP A 387 -45.50 21.41 20.26
CA ASP A 387 -46.61 20.52 19.84
C ASP A 387 -46.39 19.28 18.94
N ASP A 388 -46.31 18.10 19.57
CA ASP A 388 -46.90 16.86 19.04
C ASP A 388 -47.93 16.27 20.05
N PRO A 389 -49.24 16.49 19.85
CA PRO A 389 -50.28 16.16 20.81
C PRO A 389 -50.84 14.73 20.68
N ASP A 390 -50.00 13.69 20.63
CA ASP A 390 -50.55 12.31 20.64
C ASP A 390 -49.68 11.19 21.22
N TYR A 391 -49.02 11.41 22.37
CA TYR A 391 -48.36 10.32 23.11
C TYR A 391 -48.68 10.28 24.61
N ASN A 392 -49.50 9.30 25.01
CA ASN A 392 -49.87 9.05 26.41
C ASN A 392 -49.56 7.60 26.82
N PRO A 393 -48.41 7.32 27.45
CA PRO A 393 -48.05 5.97 27.87
C PRO A 393 -48.35 5.74 29.36
N GLN A 394 -49.64 5.65 29.71
CA GLN A 394 -50.05 5.07 31.00
C GLN A 394 -51.32 4.23 30.85
N LYS A 395 -51.13 2.91 30.67
CA LYS A 395 -51.90 1.79 31.25
C LYS A 395 -51.53 0.51 30.52
N ASP A 396 -50.70 -0.33 31.14
CA ASP A 396 -51.23 -1.63 31.57
C ASP A 396 -50.33 -2.27 32.64
N GLN A 397 -50.90 -2.45 33.82
CA GLN A 397 -50.39 -3.31 34.87
C GLN A 397 -51.12 -4.64 34.77
N SER A 398 -50.41 -5.73 34.44
CA SER A 398 -50.76 -7.05 34.98
C SER A 398 -49.60 -8.05 34.86
N LYS A 399 -48.95 -8.33 35.99
CA LYS A 399 -48.29 -9.62 36.28
C LYS A 399 -49.36 -10.64 36.72
N PRO A 400 -49.00 -11.89 37.08
CA PRO A 400 -48.37 -12.96 36.30
C PRO A 400 -49.22 -14.27 36.44
N GLN A 401 -48.94 -15.33 35.67
CA GLN A 401 -49.35 -16.67 36.11
C GLN A 401 -48.46 -17.78 35.58
N GLU A 402 -47.81 -18.48 36.52
CA GLU A 402 -47.37 -19.86 36.40
C GLU A 402 -48.55 -20.78 36.07
N CYS A 403 -48.35 -21.83 35.26
CA CYS A 403 -48.72 -23.18 35.68
C CYS A 403 -48.14 -24.30 34.79
N LYS A 404 -47.91 -25.41 35.49
CA LYS A 404 -47.26 -26.68 35.13
C LYS A 404 -48.14 -27.65 34.32
N GLN A 405 -47.45 -28.66 33.75
CA GLN A 405 -47.90 -30.03 33.42
C GLN A 405 -48.90 -30.14 32.25
N GLN A 406 -48.78 -31.08 31.31
CA GLN A 406 -48.32 -32.48 31.35
C GLN A 406 -47.51 -32.87 30.12
#